data_AF-A0A7S2MPP1-F1
#
_entry.id   AF-A0A7S2MPP1-F1
#
_cell.length_a   1.000
_cell.length_b   1.000
_cell.length_c   1.000
_cell.angle_alpha   90.00
_cell.angle_beta   90.00
_cell.angle_gamma   90.00
#
_symmetry.space_group_name_H-M   'P 1'
#
loop_
_entity.id
_entity.type
_entity.pdbx_description
1 polymer ?
#
loop_
_entity_poly.entity_id
_entity_poly.type
_entity_poly.pdbx_seq_one_letter_code
_entity_poly.pdbx_strand_id
1 'polypeptide(L)'
;ICKESCAAMADCSYLMLQSKEVDGSNRMAKLALIILEKLQAKQYFSRVYAAIYGGVFCWCNNLKLSIPLLSQGYQEGMLIGDIESAFINVIGFLHNRFLVGDALAELGKDIDIYRKRMVEYGQVSSRAITAPLQQTVSKLIHFSGDQSS
;
A
#
# COMPACT_ATOMS: atom_id res chain seq x y z
N ILE A 1 -3.88 22.83 -14.44
CA ILE A 1 -3.59 21.49 -13.85
C ILE A 1 -2.08 21.29 -13.98
N CYS A 2 -1.38 21.06 -12.87
CA CYS A 2 0.07 20.81 -12.84
C CYS A 2 0.36 19.40 -12.32
N LYS A 3 1.63 18.96 -12.33
CA LYS A 3 1.99 17.60 -11.91
C LYS A 3 1.64 17.35 -10.44
N GLU A 4 1.83 18.36 -9.58
CA GLU A 4 1.51 18.35 -8.16
C GLU A 4 0.02 18.08 -7.91
N SER A 5 -0.84 18.44 -8.88
CA SER A 5 -2.29 18.26 -8.75
C SER A 5 -2.70 16.79 -8.58
N CYS A 6 -1.93 15.81 -9.11
CA CYS A 6 -2.26 14.39 -8.90
C CYS A 6 -2.09 13.96 -7.44
N ALA A 7 -1.02 14.39 -6.78
CA ALA A 7 -0.79 14.10 -5.36
C ALA A 7 -1.85 14.78 -4.49
N ALA A 8 -2.15 16.06 -4.76
CA ALA A 8 -3.20 16.78 -4.04
C ALA A 8 -4.58 16.11 -4.16
N MET A 9 -4.93 15.60 -5.34
CA MET A 9 -6.20 14.88 -5.53
C MET A 9 -6.22 13.51 -4.84
N ALA A 10 -5.07 12.82 -4.78
CA ALA A 10 -4.95 11.58 -4.00
C ALA A 10 -5.13 11.86 -2.50
N ASP A 11 -4.54 12.93 -1.98
CA ASP A 11 -4.69 13.34 -0.58
C ASP A 11 -6.14 13.75 -0.27
N CYS A 12 -6.78 14.54 -1.16
CA CYS A 12 -8.20 14.88 -1.04
C CYS A 12 -9.09 13.63 -1.04
N SER A 13 -8.78 12.63 -1.88
CA SER A 13 -9.51 11.36 -1.90
C SER A 13 -9.48 10.67 -0.54
N TYR A 14 -8.31 10.64 0.12
CA TYR A 14 -8.17 10.06 1.45
C TYR A 14 -8.95 10.85 2.52
N LEU A 15 -8.91 12.19 2.48
CA LEU A 15 -9.67 13.03 3.41
C LEU A 15 -11.18 12.83 3.26
N MET A 16 -11.69 12.74 2.03
CA MET A 16 -13.12 12.49 1.78
C MET A 16 -13.57 11.14 2.34
N LEU A 17 -12.71 10.12 2.27
CA LEU A 17 -13.00 8.82 2.86
C LEU A 17 -13.18 8.91 4.39
N GLN A 18 -12.36 9.72 5.07
CA GLN A 18 -12.51 9.99 6.51
C GLN A 18 -13.82 10.71 6.84
N SER A 19 -14.29 11.57 5.94
CA SER A 19 -15.61 12.21 6.03
C SER A 19 -16.78 11.32 5.59
N LYS A 20 -16.54 10.02 5.31
CA LYS A 20 -17.53 9.04 4.86
C LYS A 20 -18.11 9.30 3.46
N GLU A 21 -17.46 10.15 2.67
CA GLU A 21 -17.84 10.46 1.28
C GLU A 21 -17.15 9.49 0.30
N VAL A 22 -17.59 8.23 0.29
CA VAL A 22 -16.96 7.15 -0.50
C VAL A 22 -17.00 7.45 -2.00
N ASP A 23 -18.13 7.91 -2.54
CA ASP A 23 -18.26 8.22 -3.97
C ASP A 23 -17.37 9.41 -4.38
N GLY A 24 -17.30 10.44 -3.52
CA GLY A 24 -16.42 11.58 -3.71
C GLY A 24 -14.96 11.17 -3.69
N SER A 25 -14.57 10.34 -2.72
CA SER A 25 -13.23 9.77 -2.60
C SER A 25 -12.84 9.00 -3.87
N ASN A 26 -13.71 8.10 -4.37
CA ASN A 26 -13.46 7.33 -5.59
C ASN A 26 -13.31 8.22 -6.83
N ARG A 27 -14.13 9.27 -6.96
CA ARG A 27 -14.00 10.25 -8.07
C ARG A 27 -12.64 10.95 -8.04
N MET A 28 -12.19 11.39 -6.87
CA MET A 28 -10.89 12.05 -6.71
C MET A 28 -9.72 11.11 -6.97
N ALA A 29 -9.80 9.85 -6.50
CA ALA A 29 -8.79 8.83 -6.78
C ALA A 29 -8.63 8.58 -8.29
N LYS A 30 -9.74 8.40 -9.01
CA LYS A 30 -9.72 8.22 -10.47
C LYS A 30 -9.10 9.44 -11.17
N LEU A 31 -9.46 10.65 -10.74
CA LEU A 31 -8.91 11.87 -11.33
C LEU A 31 -7.41 12.01 -11.08
N ALA A 32 -6.94 11.67 -9.88
CA ALA A 32 -5.51 11.66 -9.54
C ALA A 32 -4.71 10.71 -10.46
N LEU A 33 -5.20 9.48 -10.70
CA LEU A 33 -4.57 8.53 -11.61
C LEU A 33 -4.54 9.03 -13.07
N ILE A 34 -5.65 9.61 -13.53
CA ILE A 34 -5.74 10.18 -14.88
C ILE A 34 -4.71 11.31 -15.07
N ILE A 35 -4.55 12.19 -14.07
CA ILE A 35 -3.58 13.30 -14.16
C ILE A 35 -2.15 12.77 -14.08
N LEU A 36 -1.89 11.79 -13.20
CA LEU A 36 -0.58 11.14 -13.07
C LEU A 36 -0.11 10.60 -14.43
N GLU A 37 -1.00 9.88 -15.13
CA GLU A 37 -0.72 9.32 -16.46
C GLU A 37 -0.59 10.41 -17.53
N LYS A 38 -1.58 11.30 -17.64
CA LYS A 38 -1.60 12.34 -18.69
C LYS A 38 -0.40 13.29 -18.62
N LEU A 39 0.03 13.64 -17.42
CA LEU A 39 1.16 14.56 -17.23
C LEU A 39 2.50 13.84 -17.09
N GLN A 40 2.51 12.50 -17.18
CA GLN A 40 3.68 11.66 -16.96
C GLN A 40 4.43 12.07 -15.68
N ALA A 41 3.68 12.26 -14.60
CA ALA A 41 4.18 12.83 -13.36
C ALA A 41 4.88 11.77 -12.51
N LYS A 42 5.93 11.15 -13.07
CA LYS A 42 6.65 10.01 -12.49
C LYS A 42 7.11 10.25 -11.06
N GLN A 43 7.50 11.47 -10.72
CA GLN A 43 7.92 11.83 -9.35
C GLN A 43 6.84 11.62 -8.28
N TYR A 44 5.56 11.53 -8.65
CA TYR A 44 4.43 11.32 -7.73
C TYR A 44 3.82 9.93 -7.86
N PHE A 45 4.37 9.07 -8.72
CA PHE A 45 3.77 7.78 -9.05
C PHE A 45 3.58 6.90 -7.81
N SER A 46 4.67 6.66 -7.08
CA SER A 46 4.68 5.83 -5.88
C SER A 46 3.71 6.38 -4.82
N ARG A 47 3.76 7.68 -4.55
CA ARG A 47 2.87 8.35 -3.59
C ARG A 47 1.38 8.21 -3.96
N VAL A 48 1.02 8.50 -5.21
CA VAL A 48 -0.36 8.42 -5.68
C VAL A 48 -0.87 6.97 -5.59
N TYR A 49 -0.03 6.00 -5.96
CA TYR A 49 -0.36 4.59 -5.87
C TYR A 49 -0.56 4.13 -4.42
N ALA A 50 0.32 4.55 -3.51
CA ALA A 50 0.21 4.24 -2.08
C ALA A 50 -1.12 4.74 -1.50
N ALA A 51 -1.46 6.01 -1.75
CA ALA A 51 -2.68 6.61 -1.22
C ALA A 51 -3.95 5.92 -1.77
N ILE A 52 -3.99 5.67 -3.07
CA ILE A 52 -5.18 5.13 -3.74
C ILE A 52 -5.33 3.65 -3.47
N TYR A 53 -4.32 2.85 -3.79
CA TYR A 53 -4.42 1.39 -3.72
C TYR A 53 -4.25 0.85 -2.31
N GLY A 54 -3.64 1.62 -1.41
CA GLY A 54 -3.47 1.24 0.00
C GLY A 54 -4.71 1.50 0.86
N GLY A 55 -5.57 2.46 0.51
CA GLY A 55 -6.66 2.88 1.39
C GLY A 55 -8.02 3.17 0.73
N VAL A 56 -8.05 3.65 -0.50
CA VAL A 56 -9.31 4.09 -1.16
C VAL A 56 -9.90 2.99 -2.03
N PHE A 57 -9.05 2.32 -2.82
CA PHE A 57 -9.45 1.40 -3.87
C PHE A 57 -10.33 0.25 -3.36
N CYS A 58 -10.07 -0.23 -2.15
CA CYS A 58 -10.77 -1.35 -1.51
C CYS A 58 -12.25 -1.07 -1.22
N TRP A 59 -12.65 0.18 -1.09
CA TRP A 59 -14.04 0.56 -0.82
C TRP A 59 -14.95 0.46 -2.03
N CYS A 60 -14.37 0.44 -3.23
CA CYS A 60 -15.13 0.44 -4.48
C CYS A 60 -14.78 -0.73 -5.41
N ASN A 61 -13.74 -1.51 -5.09
CA ASN A 61 -13.21 -2.54 -5.97
C ASN A 61 -12.72 -3.75 -5.16
N ASN A 62 -12.52 -4.87 -5.85
CA ASN A 62 -11.95 -6.06 -5.25
C ASN A 62 -10.51 -5.80 -4.78
N LEU A 63 -10.27 -5.96 -3.48
CA LEU A 63 -8.98 -5.73 -2.84
C LEU A 63 -7.82 -6.48 -3.51
N LYS A 64 -8.06 -7.69 -4.03
CA LYS A 64 -7.03 -8.51 -4.68
C LYS A 64 -6.38 -7.81 -5.88
N LEU A 65 -7.13 -6.95 -6.58
CA LEU A 65 -6.62 -6.19 -7.73
C LEU A 65 -5.62 -5.11 -7.33
N SER A 66 -5.61 -4.67 -6.05
CA SER A 66 -4.66 -3.67 -5.56
C SER A 66 -3.25 -4.21 -5.35
N ILE A 67 -3.09 -5.53 -5.11
CA ILE A 67 -1.81 -6.16 -4.75
C ILE A 67 -0.73 -5.94 -5.82
N PRO A 68 -0.97 -6.25 -7.11
CA PRO A 68 0.04 -6.00 -8.15
C PRO A 68 0.31 -4.50 -8.34
N LEU A 69 -0.70 -3.65 -8.15
CA LEU A 69 -0.56 -2.19 -8.29
C LEU A 69 0.33 -1.62 -7.18
N LEU A 70 0.15 -2.07 -5.94
CA LEU A 70 1.01 -1.69 -4.82
C LEU A 70 2.45 -2.18 -5.00
N SER A 71 2.64 -3.39 -5.52
CA SER A 71 3.97 -3.89 -5.88
C SER A 71 4.64 -3.01 -6.93
N GLN A 72 3.89 -2.57 -7.95
CA GLN A 72 4.37 -1.62 -8.95
C GLN A 72 4.73 -0.26 -8.34
N GLY A 73 3.88 0.28 -7.46
CA GLY A 73 4.15 1.54 -6.75
C GLY A 73 5.44 1.48 -5.94
N TYR A 74 5.70 0.35 -5.26
CA TYR A 74 6.96 0.10 -4.59
C TYR A 74 8.15 0.12 -5.55
N GLN A 75 8.11 -0.65 -6.64
CA GLN A 75 9.21 -0.74 -7.61
C GLN A 75 9.55 0.62 -8.24
N GLU A 76 8.53 1.36 -8.68
CA GLU A 76 8.72 2.68 -9.28
C GLU A 76 9.26 3.69 -8.25
N GLY A 77 8.77 3.66 -7.01
CA GLY A 77 9.30 4.50 -5.94
C GLY A 77 10.77 4.23 -5.63
N MET A 78 11.15 2.95 -5.56
CA MET A 78 12.55 2.56 -5.38
C MET A 78 13.44 3.03 -6.54
N LEU A 79 12.95 2.95 -7.78
CA LEU A 79 13.70 3.34 -8.98
C LEU A 79 14.06 4.84 -8.98
N ILE A 80 13.14 5.69 -8.54
CA ILE A 80 13.31 7.15 -8.56
C ILE A 80 13.82 7.73 -7.24
N GLY A 81 14.02 6.89 -6.22
CA GLY A 81 14.46 7.32 -4.88
C GLY A 81 13.35 7.87 -3.97
N ASP A 82 12.08 7.69 -4.30
CA ASP A 82 10.94 7.98 -3.42
C ASP A 82 10.75 6.84 -2.42
N ILE A 83 11.71 6.73 -1.50
CA ILE A 83 11.82 5.61 -0.54
C ILE A 83 10.62 5.58 0.41
N GLU A 84 10.19 6.74 0.91
CA GLU A 84 9.06 6.83 1.85
C GLU A 84 7.80 6.24 1.22
N SER A 85 7.39 6.76 0.05
CA SER A 85 6.18 6.27 -0.63
C SER A 85 6.32 4.82 -1.08
N ALA A 86 7.52 4.38 -1.46
CA ALA A 86 7.77 2.99 -1.79
C ALA A 86 7.42 2.07 -0.61
N PHE A 87 7.89 2.39 0.60
CA PHE A 87 7.59 1.58 1.77
C PHE A 87 6.15 1.72 2.27
N ILE A 88 5.46 2.84 1.99
CA ILE A 88 4.00 2.92 2.21
C ILE A 88 3.26 1.96 1.26
N ASN A 89 3.68 1.83 -0.01
CA ASN A 89 3.13 0.81 -0.91
C ASN A 89 3.35 -0.60 -0.37
N VAL A 90 4.52 -0.90 0.20
CA VAL A 90 4.81 -2.20 0.84
C VAL A 90 3.87 -2.46 2.02
N ILE A 91 3.61 -1.45 2.86
CA ILE A 91 2.63 -1.57 3.96
C ILE A 91 1.27 -2.00 3.39
N GLY A 92 0.77 -1.29 2.38
CA GLY A 92 -0.49 -1.65 1.71
C GLY A 92 -0.46 -3.05 1.11
N PHE A 93 0.63 -3.40 0.41
CA PHE A 93 0.81 -4.72 -0.21
C PHE A 93 0.69 -5.85 0.81
N LEU A 94 1.41 -5.77 1.93
CA LEU A 94 1.40 -6.80 2.96
C LEU A 94 0.04 -6.92 3.65
N HIS A 95 -0.60 -5.78 3.98
CA HIS A 95 -1.92 -5.78 4.61
C HIS A 95 -2.99 -6.32 3.67
N ASN A 96 -2.97 -5.91 2.41
CA ASN A 96 -3.98 -6.36 1.45
C ASN A 96 -3.85 -7.86 1.17
N ARG A 97 -2.63 -8.39 1.09
CA ARG A 97 -2.39 -9.84 1.00
C ARG A 97 -2.91 -10.61 2.19
N PHE A 98 -2.69 -10.10 3.41
CA PHE A 98 -3.27 -10.68 4.61
C PHE A 98 -4.81 -10.71 4.55
N LEU A 99 -5.43 -9.59 4.18
CA LEU A 99 -6.88 -9.45 4.16
C LEU A 99 -7.57 -10.30 3.09
N VAL A 100 -6.92 -10.57 1.96
CA VAL A 100 -7.46 -11.50 0.93
C VAL A 100 -7.23 -12.97 1.26
N GLY A 101 -6.56 -13.27 2.38
CA GLY A 101 -6.32 -14.64 2.84
C GLY A 101 -5.21 -15.38 2.10
N ASP A 102 -4.15 -14.67 1.68
CA ASP A 102 -2.96 -15.33 1.14
C ASP A 102 -2.33 -16.30 2.16
N ALA A 103 -1.63 -17.32 1.65
CA ALA A 103 -0.95 -18.31 2.48
C ALA A 103 0.00 -17.65 3.49
N LEU A 104 -0.26 -17.87 4.79
CA LEU A 104 0.44 -17.19 5.87
C LEU A 104 1.96 -17.43 5.86
N ALA A 105 2.40 -18.64 5.48
CA ALA A 105 3.82 -18.98 5.40
C ALA A 105 4.57 -18.10 4.38
N GLU A 106 3.98 -17.86 3.20
CA GLU A 106 4.58 -17.02 2.16
C GLU A 106 4.49 -15.54 2.55
N LEU A 107 3.36 -15.10 3.11
CA LEU A 107 3.22 -13.76 3.63
C LEU A 107 4.24 -13.46 4.75
N GLY A 108 4.49 -14.41 5.65
CA GLY A 108 5.48 -14.28 6.71
C GLY A 108 6.89 -14.02 6.18
N LYS A 109 7.31 -14.77 5.15
CA LYS A 109 8.61 -14.57 4.48
C LYS A 109 8.72 -13.15 3.89
N ASP A 110 7.68 -12.70 3.20
CA ASP A 110 7.69 -11.36 2.59
C ASP A 110 7.70 -10.25 3.65
N ILE A 111 6.96 -10.41 4.74
CA ILE A 111 7.01 -9.47 5.87
C ILE A 111 8.45 -9.36 6.40
N ASP A 112 9.15 -10.48 6.60
CA ASP A 112 10.52 -10.47 7.13
C ASP A 112 11.51 -9.81 6.14
N ILE A 113 11.40 -10.12 4.85
CA ILE A 113 12.19 -9.49 3.78
C ILE A 113 12.00 -7.97 3.82
N TYR A 114 10.76 -7.50 3.75
CA TYR A 114 10.49 -6.07 3.67
C TYR A 114 10.82 -5.34 4.96
N ARG A 115 10.65 -5.96 6.13
CA ARG A 115 11.05 -5.36 7.41
C ARG A 115 12.56 -5.22 7.52
N LYS A 116 13.34 -6.19 7.03
CA LYS A 116 14.79 -6.04 6.93
C LYS A 116 15.16 -4.85 6.05
N ARG A 117 14.53 -4.72 4.88
CA ARG A 117 14.74 -3.57 3.99
C ARG A 117 14.32 -2.25 4.64
N MET A 118 13.24 -2.21 5.41
CA MET A 118 12.86 -1.00 6.17
C MET A 118 13.97 -0.56 7.14
N VAL A 119 14.69 -1.50 7.76
CA VAL A 119 15.86 -1.15 8.59
C VAL A 119 17.01 -0.60 7.74
N GLU A 120 17.33 -1.27 6.63
CA GLU A 120 18.41 -0.86 5.71
C GLU A 120 18.21 0.57 5.17
N TYR A 121 16.96 0.96 4.91
CA TYR A 121 16.59 2.28 4.39
C TYR A 121 16.14 3.28 5.47
N GLY A 122 16.33 2.97 6.77
CA GLY A 122 15.99 3.89 7.87
C GLY A 122 14.49 4.18 8.04
N GLN A 123 13.61 3.33 7.51
CA GLN A 123 12.14 3.49 7.52
C GLN A 123 11.52 3.03 8.85
N VAL A 124 11.81 3.77 9.91
CA VAL A 124 11.38 3.44 11.29
C VAL A 124 9.85 3.40 11.41
N SER A 125 9.15 4.39 10.87
CA SER A 125 7.68 4.47 10.91
C SER A 125 7.02 3.30 10.19
N SER A 126 7.48 2.99 8.97
CA SER A 126 6.95 1.86 8.18
C SER A 126 7.18 0.53 8.89
N ARG A 127 8.32 0.37 9.57
CA ARG A 127 8.61 -0.81 10.41
C ARG A 127 7.70 -0.87 11.63
N ALA A 128 7.40 0.26 12.28
CA ALA A 128 6.49 0.29 13.40
C ALA A 128 5.07 -0.10 12.98
N ILE A 129 4.57 0.46 11.86
CA ILE A 129 3.23 0.18 11.32
C ILE A 129 3.08 -1.29 10.91
N THR A 130 4.11 -1.94 10.37
CA THR A 130 4.05 -3.36 9.98
C THR A 130 4.22 -4.35 11.14
N ALA A 131 4.62 -3.90 12.34
CA ALA A 131 4.91 -4.80 13.45
C ALA A 131 3.68 -5.59 13.95
N PRO A 132 2.47 -4.98 14.10
CA PRO A 132 1.28 -5.74 14.49
C PRO A 132 0.92 -6.84 13.49
N LEU A 133 1.08 -6.58 12.19
CA LEU A 133 0.83 -7.56 11.15
C LEU A 133 1.81 -8.75 11.26
N GLN A 134 3.11 -8.48 11.44
CA GLN A 134 4.12 -9.53 11.65
C GLN A 134 3.76 -10.43 12.85
N GLN A 135 3.41 -9.81 13.98
CA GLN A 135 3.03 -10.55 15.19
C GLN A 135 1.79 -11.41 14.96
N THR A 136 0.81 -10.88 14.23
CA THR A 136 -0.44 -11.58 13.94
C THR A 136 -0.20 -12.80 13.05
N VAL A 137 0.52 -12.61 11.94
CA VAL A 137 0.88 -13.70 11.01
C VAL A 137 1.66 -14.80 11.74
N SER A 138 2.66 -14.42 12.55
CA SER A 138 3.46 -15.39 13.30
C SER A 138 2.60 -16.23 14.26
N LYS A 139 1.71 -15.59 15.03
CA LYS A 139 0.79 -16.29 15.94
C LYS A 139 -0.15 -17.24 15.22
N LEU A 140 -0.70 -16.83 14.08
CA LEU A 140 -1.62 -17.66 13.31
C LEU A 140 -0.92 -18.88 12.68
N ILE A 141 0.32 -18.72 12.22
CA ILE A 141 1.15 -19.83 11.73
C ILE A 141 1.35 -20.86 12.85
N HIS A 142 1.79 -20.42 14.03
CA HIS A 142 1.98 -21.32 15.18
C HIS A 142 0.68 -22.05 15.55
N PHE A 143 -0.43 -21.32 15.66
CA PHE A 143 -1.73 -21.92 15.98
C PHE A 143 -2.17 -22.96 14.94
N SER A 144 -1.93 -22.73 13.66
CA SER A 144 -2.26 -23.70 12.60
C SER A 144 -1.37 -24.95 12.62
N GLY A 145 -0.12 -24.83 13.08
CA GLY A 145 0.78 -25.97 13.28
C GLY A 145 0.36 -26.86 14.44
N ASP A 146 -0.11 -26.26 15.54
CA ASP A 146 -0.53 -26.97 16.76
C ASP A 146 -1.82 -27.78 16.59
N GLN A 147 -2.66 -27.46 15.60
CA GLN A 147 -3.89 -28.22 15.29
C GLN A 147 -3.64 -29.49 14.45
N SER A 148 -2.39 -29.76 14.07
CA SER A 148 -2.02 -30.90 13.21
C SER A 148 -1.50 -32.12 14.00
N SER A 149 -1.73 -32.18 15.33
CA SER A 149 -1.27 -33.26 16.22
C SER A 149 -2.43 -33.99 16.90
#